data_AF-A0AAV9F550-F1
#
_entry.id   AF-A0AAV9F550-F1
#
_cell.length_a   1.000
_cell.length_b   1.000
_cell.length_c   1.000
_cell.angle_alpha   90.00
_cell.angle_beta   90.00
_cell.angle_gamma   90.00
#
_symmetry.space_group_name_H-M   'P 1'
#
loop_
_entity.id
_entity.type
_entity.pdbx_description
1 polymer ?
#
loop_
_entity_poly.entity_id
_entity_poly.type
_entity_poly.pdbx_seq_one_letter_code
_entity_poly.pdbx_strand_id
1 'polypeptide(L)'
;MRIINEPTAAAIAYGLDKKATSVGEKNVLIFDLGGGTFDVSLLTIEEGIFEVKATAGDTHLGGEDFDNRMVNHFVQEFKRKNKKDISGNPRALRRLRTSCERAKRTLSSTAQTTIEIDSLYEGIDFYTTITRARFEKLNMGLFRKCIELVEKCLRDAKMDKSSIHDVVLVGGSTRIPKVQQLLQEFFNGKEPRKSINPDEAVAHGAAVHAAMMSGAGDENFEDLVLLDVTPSSLGHETDYGGDMTVLIPKHTVTPFRKEHVFSTSSDNLTIQVYEGERSRAQDNNLLGKFELSGISPAPCCVVVPHQITVCFDTDRDGILTVSAKNKTSGEKISITSDKGRQSEEEIEKMVQKAEKYRLEDERNKRKVEAKNALEEYA
;
A
#
# COMPACT_ATOMS: atom_id res chain seq x y z
N MET A 1 15.93 -8.09 9.57
CA MET A 1 14.66 -8.20 8.81
C MET A 1 14.26 -6.81 8.35
N ARG A 2 13.45 -6.70 7.30
CA ARG A 2 13.16 -5.46 6.58
C ARG A 2 11.68 -5.40 6.21
N ILE A 3 11.10 -4.21 6.16
CA ILE A 3 9.82 -3.94 5.50
C ILE A 3 10.11 -3.79 4.00
N ILE A 4 9.34 -4.49 3.17
CA ILE A 4 9.46 -4.43 1.72
C ILE A 4 8.12 -4.07 1.10
N ASN A 5 8.15 -3.15 0.14
CA ASN A 5 6.96 -2.78 -0.62
C ASN A 5 6.47 -3.94 -1.47
N GLU A 6 5.15 -4.14 -1.56
CA GLU A 6 4.56 -5.28 -2.28
C GLU A 6 4.98 -5.36 -3.75
N PRO A 7 4.98 -4.24 -4.54
CA PRO A 7 5.41 -4.30 -5.93
C PRO A 7 6.91 -4.62 -6.08
N THR A 8 7.74 -4.17 -5.14
CA THR A 8 9.18 -4.46 -5.11
C THR A 8 9.40 -5.94 -4.83
N ALA A 9 8.68 -6.52 -3.87
CA ALA A 9 8.71 -7.96 -3.60
C ALA A 9 8.25 -8.77 -4.83
N ALA A 10 7.15 -8.38 -5.47
CA ALA A 10 6.70 -9.06 -6.68
C ALA A 10 7.70 -8.95 -7.85
N ALA A 11 8.43 -7.82 -7.96
CA ALA A 11 9.49 -7.66 -8.93
C ALA A 11 10.67 -8.62 -8.67
N ILE A 12 11.04 -8.83 -7.39
CA ILE A 12 12.03 -9.85 -7.00
C ILE A 12 11.53 -11.23 -7.45
N ALA A 13 10.30 -11.61 -7.11
CA ALA A 13 9.72 -12.89 -7.52
C ALA A 13 9.74 -13.07 -9.05
N TYR A 14 9.50 -12.00 -9.81
CA TYR A 14 9.60 -12.01 -11.27
C TYR A 14 11.04 -12.13 -11.79
N GLY A 15 11.98 -11.38 -11.21
CA GLY A 15 13.35 -11.23 -11.72
C GLY A 15 14.26 -12.42 -11.44
N LEU A 16 13.99 -13.20 -10.38
CA LEU A 16 14.80 -14.37 -10.01
C LEU A 16 14.82 -15.45 -11.09
N ASP A 17 13.66 -15.78 -11.65
CA ASP A 17 13.55 -16.77 -12.74
C ASP A 17 14.23 -16.28 -14.03
N LYS A 18 14.48 -14.98 -14.15
CA LYS A 18 14.96 -14.33 -15.37
C LYS A 18 16.46 -14.04 -15.38
N LYS A 19 17.15 -14.08 -14.24
CA LYS A 19 18.61 -13.88 -14.14
C LYS A 19 19.40 -14.77 -15.11
N ALA A 20 18.92 -15.98 -15.40
CA ALA A 20 19.59 -16.91 -16.32
C ALA A 20 19.40 -16.59 -17.82
N THR A 21 18.47 -15.71 -18.21
CA THR A 21 18.06 -15.53 -19.62
C THR A 21 17.96 -14.09 -20.11
N SER A 22 18.06 -13.09 -19.24
CA SER A 22 18.00 -11.67 -19.63
C SER A 22 19.38 -11.05 -19.84
N VAL A 23 19.69 -10.69 -21.09
CA VAL A 23 20.81 -9.80 -21.43
C VAL A 23 20.28 -8.37 -21.51
N GLY A 24 20.89 -7.45 -20.76
CA GLY A 24 20.61 -6.01 -20.79
C GLY A 24 19.51 -5.52 -19.85
N GLU A 25 19.38 -4.19 -19.78
CA GLU A 25 18.41 -3.44 -18.99
C GLU A 25 16.96 -3.79 -19.39
N LYS A 26 16.11 -4.05 -18.39
CA LYS A 26 14.67 -4.30 -18.59
C LYS A 26 13.81 -3.42 -17.71
N ASN A 27 12.94 -2.66 -18.34
CA ASN A 27 11.88 -1.91 -17.66
C ASN A 27 10.64 -2.78 -17.46
N VAL A 28 10.23 -2.97 -16.22
CA VAL A 28 9.12 -3.83 -15.81
C VAL A 28 8.10 -3.00 -15.06
N LEU A 29 6.84 -3.05 -15.49
CA LEU A 29 5.73 -2.46 -14.75
C LEU A 29 5.02 -3.55 -13.93
N ILE A 30 4.96 -3.35 -12.62
CA ILE A 30 4.20 -4.18 -11.70
C ILE A 30 2.83 -3.53 -11.53
N PHE A 31 1.78 -4.28 -11.84
CA PHE A 31 0.38 -3.87 -11.65
C PHE A 31 -0.20 -4.75 -10.55
N ASP A 32 -0.29 -4.21 -9.32
CA ASP A 32 -0.78 -4.91 -8.14
C ASP A 32 -2.17 -4.44 -7.77
N LEU A 33 -3.19 -5.26 -8.04
CA LEU A 33 -4.58 -4.96 -7.70
C LEU A 33 -5.10 -6.02 -6.72
N GLY A 34 -5.08 -5.65 -5.44
CA GLY A 34 -5.43 -6.52 -4.34
C GLY A 34 -6.92 -6.48 -3.95
N GLY A 35 -7.17 -6.79 -2.68
CA GLY A 35 -8.50 -6.76 -2.06
C GLY A 35 -8.96 -5.35 -1.69
N GLY A 36 -8.05 -4.50 -1.19
CA GLY A 36 -8.36 -3.14 -0.74
C GLY A 36 -7.38 -2.05 -1.21
N THR A 37 -6.25 -2.44 -1.79
CA THR A 37 -5.21 -1.54 -2.30
C THR A 37 -4.94 -1.79 -3.77
N PHE A 38 -4.47 -0.75 -4.44
CA PHE A 38 -3.99 -0.80 -5.80
C PHE A 38 -2.66 -0.05 -5.91
N ASP A 39 -1.62 -0.74 -6.34
CA ASP A 39 -0.28 -0.19 -6.48
C ASP A 39 0.29 -0.47 -7.87
N VAL A 40 1.02 0.52 -8.39
CA VAL A 40 1.73 0.46 -9.67
C VAL A 40 3.15 0.94 -9.44
N SER A 41 4.11 0.05 -9.66
CA SER A 41 5.53 0.42 -9.64
C SER A 41 6.17 0.13 -10.98
N LEU A 42 6.97 1.09 -11.45
CA LEU A 42 7.83 0.91 -12.60
C LEU A 42 9.25 0.71 -12.11
N LEU A 43 9.87 -0.39 -12.52
CA LEU A 43 11.22 -0.75 -12.14
C LEU A 43 12.10 -0.94 -13.36
N THR A 44 13.38 -0.61 -13.20
CA THR A 44 14.45 -1.03 -14.10
C THR A 44 15.22 -2.16 -13.43
N ILE A 45 15.39 -3.26 -14.15
CA ILE A 45 16.13 -4.44 -13.71
C ILE A 45 17.34 -4.63 -14.61
N GLU A 46 18.54 -4.58 -14.03
CA GLU A 46 19.81 -4.74 -14.73
C GLU A 46 20.80 -5.49 -13.81
N GLU A 47 21.34 -6.62 -14.27
CA GLU A 47 22.39 -7.39 -13.56
C GLU A 47 22.12 -7.66 -12.07
N GLY A 48 20.84 -7.86 -11.68
CA GLY A 48 20.46 -8.09 -10.28
C GLY A 48 20.20 -6.83 -9.45
N ILE A 49 20.34 -5.65 -10.04
CA ILE A 49 19.90 -4.38 -9.48
C ILE A 49 18.44 -4.16 -9.86
N PHE A 50 17.61 -3.89 -8.87
CA PHE A 50 16.19 -3.57 -8.99
C PHE A 50 16.00 -2.13 -8.53
N GLU A 51 15.84 -1.22 -9.48
CA GLU A 51 15.65 0.20 -9.21
C GLU A 51 14.22 0.61 -9.49
N VAL A 52 13.52 1.07 -8.46
CA VAL A 52 12.18 1.64 -8.60
C VAL A 52 12.31 3.05 -9.19
N LYS A 53 11.77 3.25 -10.39
CA LYS A 53 11.79 4.55 -11.09
C LYS A 53 10.63 5.45 -10.65
N ALA A 54 9.46 4.86 -10.43
CA ALA A 54 8.30 5.55 -9.89
C ALA A 54 7.31 4.56 -9.28
N THR A 55 6.53 5.05 -8.33
CA THR A 55 5.37 4.35 -7.77
C THR A 55 4.15 5.26 -7.73
N ALA A 56 2.97 4.70 -7.97
CA ALA A 56 1.69 5.36 -7.83
C ALA A 56 0.65 4.33 -7.38
N GLY A 57 -0.40 4.78 -6.69
CA GLY A 57 -1.41 3.85 -6.21
C GLY A 57 -2.62 4.55 -5.58
N ASP A 58 -3.52 3.73 -5.08
CA ASP A 58 -4.66 4.10 -4.26
C ASP A 58 -4.83 3.05 -3.15
N THR A 59 -4.57 3.47 -1.91
CA THR A 59 -4.63 2.63 -0.72
C THR A 59 -6.05 2.25 -0.30
N HIS A 60 -7.06 2.71 -1.03
CA HIS A 60 -8.49 2.47 -0.77
C HIS A 60 -9.24 2.07 -2.05
N LEU A 61 -8.57 1.33 -2.94
CA LEU A 61 -9.14 0.81 -4.17
C LEU A 61 -8.79 -0.66 -4.34
N GLY A 62 -9.78 -1.55 -4.36
CA GLY A 62 -9.52 -2.96 -4.63
C GLY A 62 -10.75 -3.80 -4.92
N GLY A 63 -10.57 -5.12 -4.80
CA GLY A 63 -11.61 -6.13 -5.00
C GLY A 63 -12.88 -5.92 -4.18
N GLU A 64 -12.77 -5.36 -2.97
CA GLU A 64 -13.89 -5.07 -2.09
C GLU A 64 -14.77 -3.93 -2.61
N ASP A 65 -14.20 -2.94 -3.30
CA ASP A 65 -14.96 -1.87 -3.95
C ASP A 65 -15.81 -2.41 -5.09
N PHE A 66 -15.28 -3.38 -5.83
CA PHE A 66 -16.03 -4.04 -6.91
C PHE A 66 -17.21 -4.85 -6.35
N ASP A 67 -17.00 -5.53 -5.23
CA ASP A 67 -18.06 -6.23 -4.50
C ASP A 67 -19.09 -5.22 -3.97
N ASN A 68 -18.65 -4.08 -3.42
CA ASN A 68 -19.54 -3.00 -2.96
C ASN A 68 -20.44 -2.46 -4.07
N ARG A 69 -19.92 -2.28 -5.31
CA ARG A 69 -20.75 -1.85 -6.45
C ARG A 69 -21.83 -2.88 -6.78
N MET A 70 -21.52 -4.17 -6.70
CA MET A 70 -22.51 -5.24 -6.88
C MET A 70 -23.54 -5.27 -5.75
N VAL A 71 -23.09 -5.19 -4.50
CA VAL A 71 -23.96 -5.14 -3.31
C VAL A 71 -24.95 -3.99 -3.44
N ASN A 72 -24.47 -2.78 -3.73
CA ASN A 72 -25.33 -1.60 -3.90
C ASN A 72 -26.35 -1.79 -5.03
N HIS A 73 -25.92 -2.37 -6.16
CA HIS A 73 -26.83 -2.69 -7.26
C HIS A 73 -27.96 -3.63 -6.82
N PHE A 74 -27.64 -4.70 -6.08
CA PHE A 74 -28.63 -5.68 -5.65
C PHE A 74 -29.47 -5.24 -4.45
N VAL A 75 -28.96 -4.37 -3.57
CA VAL A 75 -29.79 -3.70 -2.56
C VAL A 75 -30.90 -2.89 -3.24
N GLN A 76 -30.57 -2.11 -4.28
CA GLN A 76 -31.57 -1.37 -5.04
C GLN A 76 -32.52 -2.30 -5.82
N GLU A 77 -32.02 -3.41 -6.37
CA GLU A 77 -32.85 -4.39 -7.05
C GLU A 77 -33.85 -5.07 -6.10
N PHE A 78 -33.38 -5.50 -4.93
CA PHE A 78 -34.22 -6.09 -3.88
C PHE A 78 -35.29 -5.09 -3.43
N LYS A 79 -34.90 -3.83 -3.19
CA LYS A 79 -35.84 -2.75 -2.83
C LYS A 79 -36.87 -2.50 -3.92
N ARG A 80 -36.49 -2.54 -5.20
CA ARG A 80 -37.41 -2.36 -6.32
C ARG A 80 -38.41 -3.51 -6.44
N LYS A 81 -37.94 -4.76 -6.34
CA LYS A 81 -38.73 -6.00 -6.48
C LYS A 81 -39.67 -6.23 -5.29
N ASN A 82 -39.17 -6.07 -4.07
CA ASN A 82 -39.86 -6.48 -2.84
C ASN A 82 -40.38 -5.30 -2.01
N LYS A 83 -40.10 -4.05 -2.40
CA LYS A 83 -40.46 -2.82 -1.67
C LYS A 83 -39.90 -2.77 -0.24
N LYS A 84 -38.80 -3.49 0.02
CA LYS A 84 -38.14 -3.62 1.32
C LYS A 84 -36.66 -3.24 1.20
N ASP A 85 -36.16 -2.47 2.15
CA ASP A 85 -34.78 -2.00 2.16
C ASP A 85 -33.93 -2.82 3.14
N ILE A 86 -32.90 -3.49 2.62
CA ILE A 86 -32.02 -4.35 3.44
C ILE A 86 -30.79 -3.60 3.98
N SER A 87 -30.60 -2.32 3.62
CA SER A 87 -29.42 -1.54 4.01
C SER A 87 -29.23 -1.41 5.53
N GLY A 88 -30.32 -1.48 6.30
CA GLY A 88 -30.28 -1.45 7.77
C GLY A 88 -30.01 -2.81 8.43
N ASN A 89 -29.83 -3.90 7.68
CA ASN A 89 -29.64 -5.25 8.23
C ASN A 89 -28.22 -5.78 7.97
N PRO A 90 -27.31 -5.74 8.96
CA PRO A 90 -25.92 -6.19 8.80
C PRO A 90 -25.79 -7.65 8.38
N ARG A 91 -26.67 -8.54 8.86
CA ARG A 91 -26.65 -9.97 8.51
C ARG A 91 -27.02 -10.17 7.04
N ALA A 92 -28.07 -9.51 6.56
CA ALA A 92 -28.48 -9.57 5.16
C ALA A 92 -27.38 -9.02 4.23
N LEU A 93 -26.80 -7.86 4.57
CA LEU A 93 -25.71 -7.26 3.80
C LEU A 93 -24.46 -8.15 3.75
N ARG A 94 -24.09 -8.80 4.87
CA ARG A 94 -22.95 -9.74 4.89
C ARG A 94 -23.18 -10.94 3.97
N ARG A 95 -24.38 -11.55 4.01
CA ARG A 95 -24.74 -12.68 3.14
C ARG A 95 -24.76 -12.28 1.66
N LEU A 96 -25.30 -11.11 1.35
CA LEU A 96 -25.30 -10.59 -0.02
C LEU A 96 -23.87 -10.31 -0.50
N ARG A 97 -23.02 -9.72 0.34
CA ARG A 97 -21.60 -9.46 0.04
C ARG A 97 -20.83 -10.74 -0.26
N THR A 98 -20.94 -11.77 0.59
CA THR A 98 -20.30 -13.09 0.33
C THR A 98 -20.75 -13.67 -1.02
N SER A 99 -22.02 -13.52 -1.36
CA SER A 99 -22.55 -14.01 -2.64
C SER A 99 -22.07 -13.16 -3.83
N CYS A 100 -21.91 -11.85 -3.65
CA CYS A 100 -21.34 -10.97 -4.67
C CYS A 100 -19.86 -11.27 -4.94
N GLU A 101 -19.05 -11.49 -3.91
CA GLU A 101 -17.64 -11.86 -4.04
C GLU A 101 -17.47 -13.19 -4.78
N ARG A 102 -18.27 -14.20 -4.44
CA ARG A 102 -18.33 -15.46 -5.19
C ARG A 102 -18.73 -15.24 -6.65
N ALA A 103 -19.78 -14.45 -6.90
CA ALA A 103 -20.22 -14.14 -8.26
C ALA A 103 -19.14 -13.40 -9.06
N LYS A 104 -18.43 -12.43 -8.48
CA LYS A 104 -17.28 -11.74 -9.09
C LYS A 104 -16.20 -12.73 -9.55
N ARG A 105 -15.83 -13.68 -8.67
CA ARG A 105 -14.85 -14.72 -9.00
C ARG A 105 -15.32 -15.59 -10.17
N THR A 106 -16.57 -16.04 -10.14
CA THR A 106 -17.17 -16.82 -11.24
C THR A 106 -17.20 -16.03 -12.55
N LEU A 107 -17.57 -14.75 -12.52
CA LEU A 107 -17.59 -13.88 -13.69
C LEU A 107 -16.21 -13.63 -14.32
N SER A 108 -15.12 -13.94 -13.60
CA SER A 108 -13.77 -13.86 -14.15
C SER A 108 -13.47 -14.98 -15.15
N SER A 109 -14.23 -16.09 -15.11
CA SER A 109 -14.12 -17.20 -16.08
C SER A 109 -15.38 -17.38 -16.93
N THR A 110 -16.57 -17.05 -16.42
CA THR A 110 -17.85 -17.22 -17.13
C THR A 110 -18.51 -15.89 -17.52
N ALA A 111 -19.38 -15.92 -18.52
CA ALA A 111 -20.08 -14.72 -19.00
C ALA A 111 -21.26 -14.29 -18.11
N GLN A 112 -21.79 -15.21 -17.29
CA GLN A 112 -22.91 -14.96 -16.38
C GLN A 112 -22.89 -15.94 -15.21
N THR A 113 -23.53 -15.55 -14.11
CA THR A 113 -23.75 -16.39 -12.92
C THR A 113 -25.04 -15.99 -12.22
N THR A 114 -25.61 -16.91 -11.45
CA THR A 114 -26.76 -16.67 -10.58
C THR A 114 -26.30 -16.29 -9.17
N ILE A 115 -27.14 -15.53 -8.47
CA ILE A 115 -27.03 -15.26 -7.03
C ILE A 115 -28.33 -15.76 -6.41
N GLU A 116 -28.19 -16.67 -5.46
CA GLU A 116 -29.29 -17.33 -4.77
C GLU A 116 -29.02 -17.30 -3.26
N ILE A 117 -29.94 -16.70 -2.51
CA ILE A 117 -29.84 -16.54 -1.07
C ILE A 117 -31.21 -16.75 -0.42
N ASP A 118 -31.38 -17.88 0.25
CA ASP A 118 -32.62 -18.23 0.96
C ASP A 118 -32.87 -17.28 2.14
N SER A 119 -34.11 -16.83 2.31
CA SER A 119 -34.55 -15.95 3.39
C SER A 119 -33.53 -14.81 3.63
N LEU A 120 -33.17 -14.08 2.58
CA LEU A 120 -32.22 -12.97 2.67
C LEU A 120 -32.70 -11.91 3.66
N TYR A 121 -33.99 -11.57 3.63
CA TYR A 121 -34.60 -10.58 4.51
C TYR A 121 -36.09 -10.85 4.73
N GLU A 122 -36.55 -10.86 5.99
CA GLU A 122 -37.96 -11.10 6.36
C GLU A 122 -38.60 -12.35 5.71
N GLY A 123 -37.84 -13.45 5.59
CA GLY A 123 -38.31 -14.68 4.95
C GLY A 123 -38.35 -14.65 3.41
N ILE A 124 -37.94 -13.54 2.79
CA ILE A 124 -37.92 -13.38 1.34
C ILE A 124 -36.61 -13.91 0.77
N ASP A 125 -36.69 -14.87 -0.14
CA ASP A 125 -35.56 -15.38 -0.90
C ASP A 125 -35.08 -14.35 -1.92
N PHE A 126 -33.79 -14.36 -2.22
CA PHE A 126 -33.22 -13.53 -3.28
C PHE A 126 -32.60 -14.38 -4.37
N TYR A 127 -33.25 -14.38 -5.53
CA TYR A 127 -32.78 -15.04 -6.74
C TYR A 127 -32.63 -14.03 -7.88
N THR A 128 -31.43 -13.92 -8.44
CA THR A 128 -31.14 -13.06 -9.60
C THR A 128 -29.96 -13.58 -10.42
N THR A 129 -29.75 -12.99 -11.59
CA THR A 129 -28.63 -13.32 -12.49
C THR A 129 -27.85 -12.06 -12.78
N ILE A 130 -26.53 -12.18 -12.86
CA ILE A 130 -25.63 -11.11 -13.29
C ILE A 130 -24.73 -11.59 -14.41
N THR A 131 -24.61 -10.74 -15.43
CA THR A 131 -23.68 -10.94 -16.54
C THR A 131 -22.38 -10.21 -16.29
N ARG A 132 -21.28 -10.71 -16.90
CA ARG A 132 -19.98 -10.05 -16.88
C ARG A 132 -20.08 -8.61 -17.40
N ALA A 133 -20.81 -8.40 -18.48
CA ALA A 133 -21.04 -7.06 -19.04
C ALA A 133 -21.71 -6.10 -18.04
N ARG A 134 -22.65 -6.59 -17.21
CA ARG A 134 -23.27 -5.76 -16.16
C ARG A 134 -22.27 -5.45 -15.05
N PHE A 135 -21.50 -6.42 -14.58
CA PHE A 135 -20.44 -6.22 -13.60
C PHE A 135 -19.40 -5.20 -14.08
N GLU A 136 -18.94 -5.32 -15.32
CA GLU A 136 -18.00 -4.40 -15.94
C GLU A 136 -18.58 -2.98 -16.02
N LYS A 137 -19.85 -2.84 -16.40
CA LYS A 137 -20.52 -1.53 -16.44
C LYS A 137 -20.59 -0.87 -15.07
N LEU A 138 -20.84 -1.63 -14.00
CA LEU A 138 -20.91 -1.10 -12.62
C LEU A 138 -19.56 -0.58 -12.12
N ASN A 139 -18.47 -1.16 -12.62
CA ASN A 139 -17.11 -0.93 -12.14
C ASN A 139 -16.21 -0.17 -13.12
N MET A 140 -16.68 0.16 -14.32
CA MET A 140 -15.88 0.80 -15.38
C MET A 140 -15.13 2.06 -14.92
N GLY A 141 -15.77 2.90 -14.08
CA GLY A 141 -15.11 4.08 -13.52
C GLY A 141 -13.90 3.75 -12.64
N LEU A 142 -13.99 2.67 -11.83
CA LEU A 142 -12.88 2.22 -11.00
C LEU A 142 -11.78 1.55 -11.85
N PHE A 143 -12.17 0.74 -12.84
CA PHE A 143 -11.20 0.12 -13.74
C PHE A 143 -10.41 1.15 -14.56
N ARG A 144 -11.05 2.24 -15.01
CA ARG A 144 -10.36 3.35 -15.67
C ARG A 144 -9.42 4.10 -14.74
N LYS A 145 -9.82 4.30 -13.48
CA LYS A 145 -8.96 4.88 -12.44
C LYS A 145 -7.66 4.10 -12.27
N CYS A 146 -7.69 2.76 -12.35
CA CYS A 146 -6.47 1.96 -12.36
C CYS A 146 -5.52 2.33 -13.52
N ILE A 147 -6.05 2.55 -14.73
CA ILE A 147 -5.25 2.92 -15.90
C ILE A 147 -4.71 4.36 -15.80
N GLU A 148 -5.48 5.29 -15.24
CA GLU A 148 -5.03 6.66 -14.98
C GLU A 148 -3.80 6.70 -14.05
N LEU A 149 -3.76 5.80 -13.06
CA LEU A 149 -2.63 5.66 -12.14
C LEU A 149 -1.42 5.00 -12.81
N VAL A 150 -1.62 4.06 -13.75
CA VAL A 150 -0.54 3.52 -14.60
C VAL A 150 0.07 4.64 -15.45
N GLU A 151 -0.77 5.48 -16.06
CA GLU A 151 -0.30 6.63 -16.85
C GLU A 151 0.45 7.65 -15.98
N LYS A 152 -0.02 7.89 -14.75
CA LYS A 152 0.68 8.73 -13.77
C LYS A 152 2.05 8.18 -13.43
N CYS A 153 2.16 6.87 -13.16
CA CYS A 153 3.43 6.21 -12.86
C CYS A 153 4.44 6.38 -14.02
N LEU A 154 4.00 6.18 -15.27
CA LEU A 154 4.85 6.38 -16.46
C LEU A 154 5.32 7.83 -16.61
N ARG A 155 4.44 8.81 -16.39
CA ARG A 155 4.79 10.25 -16.43
C ARG A 155 5.79 10.61 -15.35
N ASP A 156 5.59 10.12 -14.13
CA ASP A 156 6.49 10.36 -13.00
C ASP A 156 7.88 9.76 -13.26
N ALA A 157 7.94 8.56 -13.84
CA ALA A 157 9.19 7.95 -14.28
C ALA A 157 9.82 8.59 -15.54
N LYS A 158 9.09 9.47 -16.24
CA LYS A 158 9.47 10.08 -17.52
C LYS A 158 9.76 9.03 -18.61
N MET A 159 8.95 7.97 -18.64
CA MET A 159 9.13 6.85 -19.55
C MET A 159 7.92 6.68 -20.48
N ASP A 160 8.18 6.40 -21.76
CA ASP A 160 7.12 6.07 -22.70
C ASP A 160 6.65 4.62 -22.51
N LYS A 161 5.36 4.36 -22.76
CA LYS A 161 4.79 3.01 -22.73
C LYS A 161 5.51 2.01 -23.64
N SER A 162 6.15 2.47 -24.71
CA SER A 162 6.94 1.64 -25.63
C SER A 162 8.22 1.12 -24.99
N SER A 163 8.77 1.83 -24.00
CA SER A 163 10.00 1.46 -23.29
C SER A 163 9.79 0.38 -22.23
N ILE A 164 8.53 0.04 -21.93
CA ILE A 164 8.19 -1.01 -20.97
C ILE A 164 8.38 -2.36 -21.64
N HIS A 165 9.20 -3.23 -21.08
CA HIS A 165 9.48 -4.54 -21.67
C HIS A 165 8.42 -5.55 -21.24
N ASP A 166 8.11 -5.57 -19.94
CA ASP A 166 7.19 -6.52 -19.34
C ASP A 166 6.17 -5.81 -18.44
N VAL A 167 4.95 -6.32 -18.43
CA VAL A 167 3.88 -5.91 -17.52
C VAL A 167 3.52 -7.14 -16.69
N VAL A 168 3.63 -7.07 -15.37
CA VAL A 168 3.45 -8.21 -14.46
C VAL A 168 2.21 -7.95 -13.61
N LEU A 169 1.32 -8.94 -13.54
CA LEU A 169 0.07 -8.86 -12.78
C LEU A 169 0.25 -9.48 -11.40
N VAL A 170 -0.14 -8.74 -10.37
CA VAL A 170 -0.08 -9.15 -8.95
C VAL A 170 -1.42 -8.83 -8.29
N GLY A 171 -1.83 -9.63 -7.32
CA GLY A 171 -3.10 -9.45 -6.60
C GLY A 171 -4.30 -10.09 -7.32
N GLY A 172 -5.17 -10.73 -6.55
CA GLY A 172 -6.26 -11.56 -7.07
C GLY A 172 -7.27 -10.83 -7.95
N SER A 173 -7.43 -9.51 -7.80
CA SER A 173 -8.37 -8.72 -8.62
C SER A 173 -7.85 -8.49 -10.05
N THR A 174 -6.57 -8.74 -10.32
CA THR A 174 -6.04 -8.75 -11.70
C THR A 174 -6.60 -9.89 -12.56
N ARG A 175 -7.25 -10.89 -11.95
CA ARG A 175 -7.94 -11.97 -12.67
C ARG A 175 -9.18 -11.50 -13.43
N ILE A 176 -9.66 -10.27 -13.17
CA ILE A 176 -10.82 -9.68 -13.86
C ILE A 176 -10.48 -9.45 -15.35
N PRO A 177 -11.20 -10.07 -16.31
CA PRO A 177 -10.88 -9.95 -17.73
C PRO A 177 -10.85 -8.52 -18.27
N LYS A 178 -11.77 -7.66 -17.79
CA LYS A 178 -11.82 -6.26 -18.22
C LYS A 178 -10.59 -5.46 -17.80
N VAL A 179 -10.02 -5.74 -16.62
CA VAL A 179 -8.80 -5.08 -16.13
C VAL A 179 -7.62 -5.46 -17.03
N GLN A 180 -7.45 -6.75 -17.32
CA GLN A 180 -6.40 -7.22 -18.24
C GLN A 180 -6.58 -6.64 -19.65
N GLN A 181 -7.82 -6.60 -20.16
CA GLN A 181 -8.12 -6.01 -21.46
C GLN A 181 -7.73 -4.54 -21.53
N LEU A 182 -8.14 -3.72 -20.55
CA LEU A 182 -7.82 -2.30 -20.52
C LEU A 182 -6.31 -2.06 -20.43
N LEU A 183 -5.59 -2.88 -19.65
CA LEU A 183 -4.15 -2.80 -19.53
C LEU A 183 -3.46 -3.18 -20.84
N GLN A 184 -3.91 -4.25 -21.51
CA GLN A 184 -3.40 -4.67 -22.82
C GLN A 184 -3.65 -3.60 -23.89
N GLU A 185 -4.85 -3.01 -23.93
CA GLU A 185 -5.19 -1.90 -24.82
C GLU A 185 -4.28 -0.69 -24.58
N PHE A 186 -4.04 -0.34 -23.31
CA PHE A 186 -3.16 0.76 -22.93
C PHE A 186 -1.72 0.56 -23.44
N PHE A 187 -1.20 -0.67 -23.37
CA PHE A 187 0.12 -1.06 -23.89
C PHE A 187 0.11 -1.56 -25.35
N ASN A 188 -0.84 -1.08 -26.17
CA ASN A 188 -0.90 -1.36 -27.61
C ASN A 188 -0.91 -2.85 -27.97
N GLY A 189 -1.63 -3.67 -27.20
CA GLY A 189 -1.76 -5.11 -27.43
C GLY A 189 -0.74 -5.98 -26.69
N LYS A 190 0.24 -5.40 -25.97
CA LYS A 190 1.22 -6.16 -25.19
C LYS A 190 0.53 -7.03 -24.14
N GLU A 191 0.80 -8.33 -24.18
CA GLU A 191 0.24 -9.27 -23.22
C GLU A 191 0.94 -9.17 -21.85
N PRO A 192 0.19 -9.00 -20.75
CA PRO A 192 0.75 -9.10 -19.41
C PRO A 192 1.33 -10.49 -19.13
N ARG A 193 2.44 -10.54 -18.39
CA ARG A 193 3.10 -11.76 -17.96
C ARG A 193 2.25 -12.47 -16.91
N LYS A 194 2.13 -13.78 -17.10
CA LYS A 194 1.42 -14.71 -16.21
C LYS A 194 2.36 -15.77 -15.62
N SER A 195 3.68 -15.50 -15.63
CA SER A 195 4.70 -16.44 -15.18
C SER A 195 4.74 -16.63 -13.67
N ILE A 196 4.20 -15.66 -12.91
CA ILE A 196 4.11 -15.73 -11.44
C ILE A 196 2.65 -15.84 -11.02
N ASN A 197 2.41 -16.53 -9.90
CA ASN A 197 1.07 -16.60 -9.31
C ASN A 197 0.74 -15.24 -8.66
N PRO A 198 -0.31 -14.53 -9.12
CA PRO A 198 -0.62 -13.19 -8.61
C PRO A 198 -0.97 -13.18 -7.12
N ASP A 199 -1.43 -14.30 -6.55
CA ASP A 199 -1.82 -14.38 -5.14
C ASP A 199 -0.62 -14.65 -4.21
N GLU A 200 0.51 -15.11 -4.75
CA GLU A 200 1.68 -15.57 -3.97
C GLU A 200 2.96 -14.76 -4.28
N ALA A 201 2.99 -14.00 -5.37
CA ALA A 201 4.17 -13.28 -5.85
C ALA A 201 4.83 -12.40 -4.78
N VAL A 202 4.02 -11.64 -4.03
CA VAL A 202 4.51 -10.75 -2.96
C VAL A 202 5.17 -11.56 -1.84
N ALA A 203 4.49 -12.60 -1.34
CA ALA A 203 5.02 -13.46 -0.28
C ALA A 203 6.28 -14.20 -0.72
N HIS A 204 6.31 -14.68 -1.96
CA HIS A 204 7.46 -15.34 -2.55
C HIS A 204 8.68 -14.40 -2.62
N GLY A 205 8.48 -13.17 -3.13
CA GLY A 205 9.55 -12.17 -3.20
C GLY A 205 10.07 -11.75 -1.83
N ALA A 206 9.18 -11.57 -0.86
CA ALA A 206 9.53 -11.28 0.52
C ALA A 206 10.33 -12.43 1.16
N ALA A 207 9.95 -13.68 0.92
CA ALA A 207 10.67 -14.85 1.41
C ALA A 207 12.09 -14.93 0.83
N VAL A 208 12.26 -14.61 -0.45
CA VAL A 208 13.59 -14.56 -1.07
C VAL A 208 14.43 -13.43 -0.47
N HIS A 209 13.85 -12.24 -0.27
CA HIS A 209 14.55 -11.15 0.39
C HIS A 209 14.96 -11.52 1.83
N ALA A 210 14.10 -12.24 2.56
CA ALA A 210 14.42 -12.71 3.91
C ALA A 210 15.57 -13.74 3.90
N ALA A 211 15.60 -14.67 2.95
CA ALA A 211 16.67 -15.65 2.79
C ALA A 211 18.02 -15.00 2.47
N MET A 212 18.02 -13.96 1.64
CA MET A 212 19.20 -13.13 1.37
C MET A 212 19.74 -12.49 2.64
N MET A 213 18.87 -11.87 3.44
CA MET A 213 19.27 -11.19 4.67
C MET A 213 19.77 -12.13 5.77
N SER A 214 19.33 -13.39 5.79
CA SER A 214 19.77 -14.38 6.77
C SER A 214 21.06 -15.11 6.38
N GLY A 215 21.53 -14.93 5.14
CA GLY A 215 22.67 -15.68 4.60
C GLY A 215 22.36 -17.16 4.35
N ALA A 216 21.07 -17.54 4.29
CA ALA A 216 20.62 -18.93 4.11
C ALA A 216 20.23 -19.26 2.66
N GLY A 217 20.56 -18.38 1.71
CA GLY A 217 20.26 -18.56 0.28
C GLY A 217 21.41 -19.17 -0.53
N ASP A 218 21.09 -19.74 -1.69
CA ASP A 218 22.05 -20.09 -2.76
C ASP A 218 22.94 -18.91 -3.22
N GLU A 219 24.10 -19.22 -3.81
CA GLU A 219 25.05 -18.26 -4.40
C GLU A 219 24.41 -17.30 -5.42
N ASN A 220 23.29 -17.69 -6.06
CA ASN A 220 22.55 -16.85 -7.02
C ASN A 220 21.92 -15.58 -6.41
N PHE A 221 21.88 -15.49 -5.08
CA PHE A 221 21.22 -14.42 -4.34
C PHE A 221 22.17 -13.34 -3.81
N GLU A 222 23.48 -13.53 -3.87
CA GLU A 222 24.46 -12.62 -3.24
C GLU A 222 24.52 -11.22 -3.91
N ASP A 223 24.18 -11.13 -5.21
CA ASP A 223 24.30 -9.89 -5.99
C ASP A 223 22.98 -9.10 -6.14
N LEU A 224 21.93 -9.37 -5.36
CA LEU A 224 20.67 -8.63 -5.49
C LEU A 224 20.72 -7.28 -4.76
N VAL A 225 20.56 -6.18 -5.50
CA VAL A 225 20.51 -4.82 -4.94
C VAL A 225 19.12 -4.21 -5.16
N LEU A 226 18.53 -3.66 -4.10
CA LEU A 226 17.21 -3.02 -4.14
C LEU A 226 17.35 -1.52 -3.86
N LEU A 227 16.98 -0.71 -4.84
CA LEU A 227 16.88 0.74 -4.74
C LEU A 227 15.40 1.12 -4.81
N ASP A 228 14.80 1.31 -3.64
CA ASP A 228 13.39 1.72 -3.51
C ASP A 228 13.30 3.25 -3.36
N VAL A 229 12.09 3.80 -3.42
CA VAL A 229 11.86 5.24 -3.42
C VAL A 229 10.72 5.67 -2.50
N THR A 230 10.68 6.96 -2.13
CA THR A 230 9.54 7.52 -1.38
C THR A 230 8.26 7.58 -2.23
N PRO A 231 7.09 7.21 -1.69
CA PRO A 231 5.84 7.24 -2.45
C PRO A 231 5.27 8.66 -2.62
N SER A 232 5.60 9.56 -1.69
CA SER A 232 5.08 10.93 -1.64
C SER A 232 6.19 11.92 -1.28
N SER A 233 5.96 13.18 -1.62
CA SER A 233 6.83 14.29 -1.26
C SER A 233 6.70 14.60 0.24
N LEU A 234 7.84 14.84 0.89
CA LEU A 234 7.94 15.25 2.27
C LEU A 234 8.37 16.71 2.35
N GLY A 235 7.75 17.45 3.25
CA GLY A 235 8.01 18.87 3.40
C GLY A 235 7.38 19.46 4.64
N HIS A 236 7.38 20.78 4.72
CA HIS A 236 6.87 21.50 5.88
C HIS A 236 5.99 22.68 5.47
N GLU A 237 5.13 23.10 6.38
CA GLU A 237 4.32 24.32 6.23
C GLU A 237 5.16 25.57 6.41
N THR A 238 5.00 26.54 5.51
CA THR A 238 5.66 27.85 5.60
C THR A 238 4.90 28.79 6.54
N ASP A 239 5.63 29.57 7.35
CA ASP A 239 5.07 30.52 8.31
C ASP A 239 4.11 31.56 7.69
N TYR A 240 4.34 31.94 6.43
CA TYR A 240 3.54 32.93 5.71
C TYR A 240 2.77 32.25 4.56
N GLY A 241 1.48 31.94 4.78
CA GLY A 241 0.57 31.51 3.71
C GLY A 241 0.00 30.09 3.85
N GLY A 242 0.55 29.26 4.74
CA GLY A 242 0.08 27.87 4.94
C GLY A 242 0.35 26.96 3.73
N ASP A 243 1.27 27.37 2.85
CA ASP A 243 1.71 26.59 1.70
C ASP A 243 2.74 25.53 2.13
N MET A 244 2.79 24.45 1.35
CA MET A 244 3.70 23.34 1.54
C MET A 244 5.01 23.61 0.81
N THR A 245 6.11 23.68 1.54
CA THR A 245 7.47 23.67 0.96
C THR A 245 8.00 22.24 0.93
N VAL A 246 8.14 21.69 -0.28
CA VAL A 246 8.69 20.35 -0.51
C VAL A 246 10.20 20.35 -0.26
N LEU A 247 10.64 19.51 0.69
CA LEU A 247 12.05 19.31 1.01
C LEU A 247 12.61 18.10 0.28
N ILE A 248 11.85 17.01 0.27
CA ILE A 248 12.20 15.74 -0.37
C ILE A 248 11.08 15.44 -1.36
N PRO A 249 11.33 15.53 -2.67
CA PRO A 249 10.35 15.15 -3.67
C PRO A 249 9.98 13.65 -3.53
N LYS A 250 8.77 13.30 -3.95
CA LYS A 250 8.42 11.89 -4.18
C LYS A 250 9.42 11.23 -5.11
N HIS A 251 9.49 9.91 -5.05
CA HIS A 251 10.40 9.07 -5.84
C HIS A 251 11.89 9.33 -5.54
N THR A 252 12.21 9.88 -4.37
CA THR A 252 13.60 9.98 -3.91
C THR A 252 14.06 8.61 -3.41
N VAL A 253 15.22 8.14 -3.88
CA VAL A 253 15.80 6.84 -3.52
C VAL A 253 16.07 6.74 -2.02
N THR A 254 15.65 5.64 -1.40
CA THR A 254 15.88 5.33 0.02
C THR A 254 17.01 4.31 0.20
N PRO A 255 17.78 4.36 1.30
CA PRO A 255 17.72 5.34 2.39
C PRO A 255 18.35 6.69 2.00
N PHE A 256 17.92 7.78 2.63
CA PHE A 256 18.52 9.10 2.45
C PHE A 256 18.53 9.89 3.76
N ARG A 257 19.42 10.89 3.81
CA ARG A 257 19.47 11.89 4.88
C ARG A 257 19.54 13.27 4.28
N LYS A 258 18.61 14.16 4.65
CA LYS A 258 18.54 15.54 4.15
C LYS A 258 18.42 16.52 5.31
N GLU A 259 19.28 17.54 5.29
CA GLU A 259 19.29 18.58 6.31
C GLU A 259 18.74 19.89 5.74
N HIS A 260 17.90 20.57 6.52
CA HIS A 260 17.37 21.88 6.22
C HIS A 260 17.59 22.82 7.41
N VAL A 261 18.06 24.04 7.11
CA VAL A 261 18.34 25.04 8.14
C VAL A 261 17.16 25.98 8.24
N PHE A 262 16.52 25.97 9.40
CA PHE A 262 15.48 26.91 9.78
C PHE A 262 16.10 28.07 10.56
N SER A 263 15.54 29.26 10.35
CA SER A 263 15.92 30.48 11.05
C SER A 263 14.70 31.08 11.71
N THR A 264 14.74 31.33 13.02
CA THR A 264 13.65 31.98 13.75
C THR A 264 14.17 33.18 14.55
N SER A 265 13.31 34.19 14.70
CA SER A 265 13.50 35.33 15.61
C SER A 265 12.65 35.22 16.88
N SER A 266 11.90 34.14 17.04
CA SER A 266 11.00 33.88 18.18
C SER A 266 11.58 32.81 19.11
N ASP A 267 11.17 32.87 20.39
CA ASP A 267 11.63 31.97 21.45
C ASP A 267 11.19 30.51 21.25
N ASN A 268 10.14 30.31 20.46
CA ASN A 268 9.61 29.01 20.08
C ASN A 268 9.55 28.88 18.56
N LEU A 269 9.96 27.73 18.03
CA LEU A 269 9.79 27.36 16.62
C LEU A 269 8.87 26.15 16.53
N THR A 270 7.76 26.30 15.79
CA THR A 270 6.89 25.18 15.44
C THR A 270 7.15 24.77 14.01
N ILE A 271 7.42 23.49 13.77
CA ILE A 271 7.53 22.92 12.43
C ILE A 271 6.43 21.89 12.30
N GLN A 272 5.74 21.86 11.18
CA GLN A 272 4.74 20.83 10.87
C GLN A 272 5.19 20.12 9.60
N VAL A 273 5.40 18.81 9.70
CA VAL A 273 5.85 17.99 8.55
C VAL A 273 4.66 17.31 7.94
N TYR A 274 4.57 17.43 6.63
CA TYR A 274 3.49 16.87 5.83
C TYR A 274 4.03 15.93 4.76
N GLU A 275 3.15 15.05 4.32
CA GLU A 275 3.31 14.14 3.19
C GLU A 275 2.22 14.42 2.16
N GLY A 276 2.61 14.70 0.92
CA GLY A 276 1.67 14.83 -0.20
C GLY A 276 2.11 15.81 -1.29
N GLU A 277 1.27 15.90 -2.32
CA GLU A 277 1.59 16.60 -3.58
C GLU A 277 0.78 17.91 -3.77
N ARG A 278 -0.06 18.29 -2.80
CA ARG A 278 -0.91 19.50 -2.91
C ARG A 278 -0.11 20.72 -2.46
N SER A 279 -0.41 21.88 -3.05
CA SER A 279 0.33 23.13 -2.78
C SER A 279 0.11 23.67 -1.38
N ARG A 280 -1.08 23.50 -0.80
CA ARG A 280 -1.40 23.93 0.57
C ARG A 280 -1.07 22.81 1.56
N ALA A 281 -0.44 23.14 2.69
CA ALA A 281 -0.02 22.13 3.66
C ALA A 281 -1.21 21.38 4.30
N GLN A 282 -2.28 22.08 4.66
CA GLN A 282 -3.50 21.52 5.28
C GLN A 282 -4.25 20.51 4.39
N ASP A 283 -3.99 20.56 3.09
CA ASP A 283 -4.59 19.70 2.08
C ASP A 283 -3.82 18.37 1.91
N ASN A 284 -2.63 18.27 2.53
CA ASN A 284 -1.77 17.08 2.58
C ASN A 284 -1.91 16.35 3.92
N ASN A 285 -1.26 15.19 4.05
CA ASN A 285 -1.29 14.40 5.27
C ASN A 285 -0.28 14.93 6.29
N LEU A 286 -0.74 15.36 7.46
CA LEU A 286 0.13 15.76 8.57
C LEU A 286 0.78 14.52 9.19
N LEU A 287 2.11 14.42 9.10
CA LEU A 287 2.91 13.35 9.70
C LEU A 287 3.26 13.64 11.16
N GLY A 288 3.46 14.91 11.51
CA GLY A 288 3.82 15.29 12.87
C GLY A 288 4.04 16.79 13.02
N LYS A 289 3.98 17.24 14.28
CA LYS A 289 4.25 18.61 14.69
C LYS A 289 5.43 18.60 15.66
N PHE A 290 6.32 19.56 15.49
CA PHE A 290 7.57 19.70 16.23
C PHE A 290 7.56 21.07 16.90
N GLU A 291 7.69 21.12 18.21
CA GLU A 291 7.83 22.38 18.96
C GLU A 291 9.20 22.41 19.61
N LEU A 292 9.99 23.41 19.23
CA LEU A 292 11.29 23.70 19.81
C LEU A 292 11.13 24.93 20.70
N SER A 293 11.23 24.73 22.01
CA SER A 293 11.15 25.77 23.03
C SER A 293 12.50 26.00 23.69
N GLY A 294 12.67 27.16 24.34
CA GLY A 294 13.91 27.49 25.05
C GLY A 294 15.02 28.04 24.16
N ILE A 295 14.68 28.54 22.97
CA ILE A 295 15.63 29.25 22.10
C ILE A 295 15.92 30.61 22.76
N SER A 296 17.14 30.85 23.23
CA SER A 296 17.49 32.11 23.91
C SER A 296 17.24 33.31 22.98
N PRO A 297 16.53 34.39 23.38
CA PRO A 297 16.25 35.50 22.48
C PRO A 297 17.55 36.10 21.91
N ALA A 298 17.61 36.31 20.59
CA ALA A 298 18.74 36.99 19.98
C ALA A 298 18.75 38.47 20.42
N PRO A 299 19.90 39.06 20.82
CA PRO A 299 19.97 40.47 21.18
C PRO A 299 19.51 41.34 20.00
N CYS A 300 18.59 42.29 20.25
CA CYS A 300 17.94 43.15 19.24
C CYS A 300 18.88 43.95 18.31
N CYS A 301 20.20 43.90 18.51
CA CYS A 301 21.21 44.58 17.71
C CYS A 301 22.08 43.65 16.85
N VAL A 302 21.87 42.33 16.86
CA VAL A 302 22.61 41.36 16.02
C VAL A 302 21.63 40.50 15.23
N VAL A 303 21.60 40.70 13.92
CA VAL A 303 20.73 40.01 12.95
C VAL A 303 21.27 38.61 12.62
N VAL A 304 21.43 37.74 13.62
CA VAL A 304 21.73 36.32 13.38
C VAL A 304 20.61 35.50 14.01
N PRO A 305 19.57 35.15 13.24
CA PRO A 305 18.53 34.26 13.75
C PRO A 305 19.16 32.92 14.15
N HIS A 306 18.63 32.30 15.22
CA HIS A 306 19.10 30.98 15.62
C HIS A 306 18.96 30.00 14.46
N GLN A 307 20.07 29.34 14.12
CA GLN A 307 20.08 28.34 13.07
C GLN A 307 19.79 26.97 13.66
N ILE A 308 18.59 26.48 13.40
CA ILE A 308 18.16 25.14 13.77
C ILE A 308 18.30 24.27 12.54
N THR A 309 19.13 23.23 12.63
CA THR A 309 19.26 22.26 11.54
C THR A 309 18.31 21.12 11.82
N VAL A 310 17.32 20.94 10.97
CA VAL A 310 16.40 19.80 11.02
C VAL A 310 16.85 18.79 9.99
N CYS A 311 17.01 17.56 10.45
CA CYS A 311 17.45 16.42 9.67
C CYS A 311 16.26 15.49 9.45
N PHE A 312 15.97 15.23 8.18
CA PHE A 312 15.01 14.24 7.70
C PHE A 312 15.81 13.01 7.26
N ASP A 313 15.66 11.93 8.01
CA ASP A 313 16.37 10.67 7.78
C ASP A 313 15.35 9.59 7.48
N THR A 314 15.48 8.91 6.34
CA THR A 314 14.64 7.78 5.98
C THR A 314 15.52 6.55 5.86
N ASP A 315 15.19 5.53 6.64
CA ASP A 315 15.92 4.27 6.67
C ASP A 315 15.57 3.35 5.48
N ARG A 316 16.11 2.12 5.52
CA ARG A 316 15.88 1.13 4.47
C ARG A 316 14.45 0.57 4.45
N ASP A 317 13.69 0.75 5.52
CA ASP A 317 12.29 0.35 5.64
C ASP A 317 11.35 1.47 5.17
N GLY A 318 11.90 2.63 4.78
CA GLY A 318 11.12 3.80 4.39
C GLY A 318 10.58 4.59 5.59
N ILE A 319 11.04 4.30 6.81
CA ILE A 319 10.55 4.97 8.02
C ILE A 319 11.26 6.31 8.17
N LEU A 320 10.48 7.38 8.22
CA LEU A 320 10.97 8.73 8.44
C LEU A 320 11.27 8.97 9.94
N THR A 321 12.47 9.45 10.21
CA THR A 321 12.93 10.00 11.48
C THR A 321 13.29 11.46 11.29
N VAL A 322 12.62 12.35 12.03
CA VAL A 322 12.93 13.78 12.02
C VAL A 322 13.64 14.13 13.32
N SER A 323 14.80 14.77 13.21
CA SER A 323 15.55 15.26 14.38
C SER A 323 15.97 16.70 14.18
N ALA A 324 16.04 17.47 15.25
CA ALA A 324 16.49 18.85 15.23
C ALA A 324 17.77 18.99 16.06
N LYS A 325 18.71 19.78 15.56
CA LYS A 325 19.94 20.15 16.27
C LYS A 325 20.12 21.66 16.20
N ASN A 326 20.27 22.30 17.37
CA ASN A 326 20.68 23.69 17.44
C ASN A 326 22.19 23.77 17.16
N LYS A 327 22.61 24.57 16.16
CA LYS A 327 24.03 24.70 15.80
C LYS A 327 24.87 25.31 16.93
N THR A 328 24.27 26.17 17.76
CA THR A 328 24.99 26.93 18.79
C THR A 328 25.13 26.16 20.09
N SER A 329 24.08 25.46 20.55
CA SER A 329 24.12 24.68 21.80
C SER A 329 24.55 23.22 21.60
N GLY A 330 24.46 22.69 20.38
CA GLY A 330 24.76 21.29 20.08
C GLY A 330 23.72 20.28 20.57
N GLU A 331 22.67 20.74 21.27
CA GLU A 331 21.56 19.92 21.76
C GLU A 331 20.82 19.27 20.59
N LYS A 332 20.59 17.97 20.72
CA LYS A 332 19.85 17.14 19.76
C LYS A 332 18.49 16.81 20.37
N ILE A 333 17.43 17.16 19.66
CA ILE A 333 16.07 16.81 20.02
C ILE A 333 15.60 15.80 18.97
N SER A 334 15.42 14.55 19.39
CA SER A 334 14.78 13.50 18.60
C SER A 334 13.29 13.55 18.85
N ILE A 335 12.48 13.54 17.79
CA ILE A 335 11.05 13.87 17.92
C ILE A 335 10.19 12.67 17.53
N THR A 336 9.19 12.41 18.36
CA THR A 336 8.25 11.30 18.20
C THR A 336 6.96 11.85 17.60
N SER A 337 6.55 11.30 16.44
CA SER A 337 5.20 11.53 15.91
C SER A 337 4.17 10.76 16.74
N ASP A 338 3.12 11.44 17.19
CA ASP A 338 2.06 10.85 18.05
C ASP A 338 0.95 10.15 17.25
N LYS A 339 0.82 10.42 15.95
CA LYS A 339 -0.34 9.97 15.17
C LYS A 339 -0.08 8.58 14.59
N GLY A 340 -0.71 7.57 15.18
CA GLY A 340 -0.64 6.17 14.71
C GLY A 340 0.56 5.38 15.22
N ARG A 341 1.48 6.01 15.96
CA ARG A 341 2.53 5.30 16.72
C ARG A 341 2.00 4.91 18.09
N GLN A 342 2.25 3.66 18.45
CA GLN A 342 1.94 3.13 19.77
C GLN A 342 3.12 3.40 20.69
N SER A 343 2.86 3.73 21.95
CA SER A 343 3.93 3.90 22.93
C SER A 343 4.58 2.55 23.27
N GLU A 344 5.81 2.58 23.79
CA GLU A 344 6.49 1.35 24.25
C GLU A 344 5.64 0.59 25.27
N GLU A 345 4.97 1.30 26.18
CA GLU A 345 4.06 0.70 27.16
C GLU A 345 2.84 0.03 26.52
N GLU A 346 2.27 0.61 25.46
CA GLU A 346 1.17 0.02 24.71
C GLU A 346 1.61 -1.24 23.97
N ILE A 347 2.79 -1.19 23.34
CA ILE A 347 3.42 -2.34 22.67
C ILE A 347 3.62 -3.47 23.69
N GLU A 348 4.20 -3.19 24.85
CA GLU A 348 4.42 -4.20 25.88
C GLU A 348 3.10 -4.82 26.37
N LYS A 349 2.06 -4.00 26.62
CA LYS A 349 0.73 -4.49 26.98
C LYS A 349 0.13 -5.39 25.89
N MET A 350 0.30 -5.06 24.62
CA MET A 350 -0.17 -5.90 23.52
C MET A 350 0.60 -7.21 23.42
N VAL A 351 1.93 -7.20 23.62
CA VAL A 351 2.76 -8.40 23.65
C VAL A 351 2.34 -9.32 24.80
N GLN A 352 2.16 -8.79 26.01
CA GLN A 352 1.67 -9.56 27.15
C GLN A 352 0.28 -10.16 26.91
N LYS A 353 -0.62 -9.40 26.27
CA LYS A 353 -1.96 -9.87 25.91
C LYS A 353 -1.92 -10.98 24.85
N ALA A 354 -1.05 -10.85 23.84
CA ALA A 354 -0.84 -11.87 22.82
C ALA A 354 -0.32 -13.17 23.43
N GLU A 355 0.63 -13.09 24.36
CA GLU A 355 1.18 -14.25 25.06
C GLU A 355 0.11 -14.95 25.93
N LYS A 356 -0.73 -14.18 26.61
CA LYS A 356 -1.88 -14.73 27.34
C LYS A 356 -2.82 -15.51 26.40
N TYR A 357 -3.15 -14.96 25.24
CA TYR A 357 -4.02 -15.66 24.28
C TYR A 357 -3.36 -16.90 23.70
N ARG A 358 -2.04 -16.88 23.43
CA ARG A 358 -1.28 -18.07 23.01
C ARG A 358 -1.45 -19.22 24.00
N LEU A 359 -1.37 -18.94 25.30
CA LEU A 359 -1.56 -19.95 26.35
C LEU A 359 -3.01 -20.46 26.43
N GLU A 360 -4.00 -19.58 26.27
CA GLU A 360 -5.41 -19.97 26.20
C GLU A 360 -5.69 -20.87 24.98
N ASP A 361 -5.11 -20.53 23.83
CA ASP A 361 -5.23 -21.29 22.58
C ASP A 361 -4.54 -22.65 22.68
N GLU A 362 -3.34 -22.74 23.26
CA GLU A 362 -2.67 -24.02 23.52
C GLU A 362 -3.48 -24.91 24.46
N ARG A 363 -4.08 -24.33 25.50
CA ARG A 363 -4.95 -25.07 26.42
C ARG A 363 -6.19 -25.60 25.69
N ASN A 364 -6.81 -24.78 24.86
CA ASN A 364 -7.96 -25.17 24.05
C ASN A 364 -7.59 -26.28 23.06
N LYS A 365 -6.44 -26.15 22.38
CA LYS A 365 -5.91 -27.18 21.47
C LYS A 365 -5.74 -28.51 22.19
N ARG A 366 -5.05 -28.54 23.34
CA ARG A 366 -4.87 -29.76 24.15
C ARG A 366 -6.20 -30.36 24.61
N LYS A 367 -7.17 -29.53 24.98
CA LYS A 367 -8.52 -29.98 25.36
C LYS A 367 -9.25 -30.65 24.19
N VAL A 368 -9.17 -30.06 22.99
CA VAL A 368 -9.76 -30.64 21.77
C VAL A 368 -9.06 -31.95 21.40
N GLU A 369 -7.72 -31.98 21.43
CA GLU A 369 -6.94 -33.19 21.16
C GLU A 369 -7.29 -34.33 22.13
N ALA A 370 -7.36 -34.05 23.43
CA ALA A 370 -7.75 -35.04 24.43
C ALA A 370 -9.20 -35.54 24.24
N LYS A 371 -10.11 -34.65 23.83
CA LYS A 371 -11.49 -35.01 23.53
C LYS A 371 -11.57 -35.91 22.29
N ASN A 372 -10.87 -35.54 21.22
CA ASN A 372 -10.81 -36.33 19.98
C ASN A 372 -10.21 -37.72 20.24
N ALA A 373 -9.12 -37.80 21.01
CA ALA A 373 -8.50 -39.07 21.37
C ALA A 373 -9.44 -39.98 22.19
N LEU A 374 -10.28 -39.40 23.06
CA LEU A 374 -11.31 -40.16 23.79
C LEU A 374 -12.44 -40.62 22.86
N GLU A 375 -12.88 -39.77 21.93
CA GLU A 375 -13.90 -40.11 20.92
C GLU A 375 -13.41 -41.16 19.91
N GLU A 376 -12.11 -41.19 19.58
CA GLU A 376 -11.52 -42.24 18.73
C GLU A 376 -11.33 -43.58 19.46
N TYR A 377 -11.18 -43.54 20.80
CA TYR A 377 -11.05 -44.74 21.62
C TYR A 377 -12.40 -45.41 21.94
N ALA A 378 -13.47 -44.63 22.03
CA ALA A 378 -14.84 -45.09 22.32
C ALA A 378 -15.54 -45.61 21.06
#